data_AF-A0A2V4GVT8-F1
#
_entry.id   AF-A0A2V4GVT8-F1
#
_cell.length_a   1.000
_cell.length_b   1.000
_cell.length_c   1.000
_cell.angle_alpha   90.00
_cell.angle_beta   90.00
_cell.angle_gamma   90.00
#
_symmetry.space_group_name_H-M   'P 1'
#
loop_
_entity.id
_entity.type
_entity.pdbx_description
1 polymer ?
#
loop_
_entity_poly.entity_id
_entity_poly.type
_entity_poly.pdbx_seq_one_letter_code
_entity_poly.pdbx_strand_id
1 'polypeptide(L)'
;MDRITVENPGQRYISNFIIYDALGEPEIDINKWRLCIDGLVRSKKCYSFDELEKMPHIKYTADFNCVTKWSIKDVVWEGPSLSHLIMDSIPDQKAKWVMFWSADGYSTPVPIEYALSERSLIAIRMNGSYLKKENGYPARPFIPDLYGWKSAKWLILIELIEDYRDGYWEQYGYHEVGRVEAEERFKGFSWKSMRRNSRRSE
;
A
#
# COMPACT_ATOMS: atom_id res chain seq x y z
N MET A 1 -7.02 -21.21 -8.78
CA MET A 1 -6.78 -19.77 -8.51
C MET A 1 -6.06 -19.71 -7.19
N ASP A 2 -4.87 -19.13 -7.17
CA ASP A 2 -4.00 -19.20 -6.00
C ASP A 2 -4.58 -18.35 -4.87
N ARG A 3 -4.51 -18.88 -3.65
CA ARG A 3 -4.95 -18.17 -2.44
C ARG A 3 -3.72 -17.86 -1.59
N ILE A 4 -3.59 -16.60 -1.22
CA ILE A 4 -2.61 -16.14 -0.24
C ILE A 4 -3.31 -16.05 1.12
N THR A 5 -2.73 -16.71 2.12
CA THR A 5 -3.23 -16.66 3.50
C THR A 5 -2.21 -15.93 4.36
N VAL A 6 -2.70 -14.95 5.11
CA VAL A 6 -1.93 -14.18 6.10
C VAL A 6 -2.68 -14.30 7.42
N GLU A 7 -1.99 -14.69 8.49
CA GLU A 7 -2.59 -14.70 9.82
C GLU A 7 -2.97 -13.28 10.22
N ASN A 8 -4.20 -13.10 10.71
CA ASN A 8 -4.74 -11.79 10.99
C ASN A 8 -5.30 -11.67 12.43
N PRO A 9 -4.43 -11.83 13.45
CA PRO A 9 -4.83 -11.71 14.84
C PRO A 9 -5.53 -10.38 15.14
N GLY A 10 -6.51 -10.43 16.03
CA GLY A 10 -7.28 -9.26 16.44
C GLY A 10 -8.25 -8.71 15.39
N GLN A 11 -8.45 -9.40 14.26
CA GLN A 11 -9.42 -9.02 13.22
C GLN A 11 -10.80 -9.68 13.39
N ARG A 12 -11.83 -9.02 12.86
CA ARG A 12 -13.20 -9.55 12.76
C ARG A 12 -13.68 -9.48 11.31
N TYR A 13 -14.14 -10.61 10.77
CA TYR A 13 -14.69 -10.61 9.42
C TYR A 13 -16.05 -9.92 9.36
N ILE A 14 -16.21 -9.05 8.37
CA ILE A 14 -17.48 -8.40 8.03
C ILE A 14 -17.82 -8.67 6.55
N SER A 15 -19.05 -8.39 6.15
CA SER A 15 -19.54 -8.69 4.80
C SER A 15 -19.24 -7.60 3.78
N ASN A 16 -19.12 -6.34 4.22
CA ASN A 16 -18.99 -5.18 3.34
C ASN A 16 -17.79 -4.32 3.74
N PHE A 17 -17.10 -3.76 2.75
CA PHE A 17 -16.04 -2.80 3.00
C PHE A 17 -16.58 -1.58 3.75
N ILE A 18 -15.85 -1.16 4.79
CA ILE A 18 -15.97 0.19 5.32
C ILE A 18 -15.04 1.07 4.50
N ILE A 19 -15.60 2.07 3.83
CA ILE A 19 -14.84 3.00 3.00
C ILE A 19 -14.24 4.08 3.88
N TYR A 20 -12.94 4.32 3.71
CA TYR A 20 -12.21 5.43 4.30
C TYR A 20 -11.54 6.25 3.21
N ASP A 21 -11.66 7.56 3.32
CA ASP A 21 -11.23 8.56 2.36
C ASP A 21 -10.81 9.80 3.16
N ALA A 22 -9.63 9.68 3.78
CA ALA A 22 -9.13 10.65 4.77
C ALA A 22 -9.03 12.08 4.24
N LEU A 23 -8.79 12.23 2.93
CA LEU A 23 -8.63 13.51 2.24
C LEU A 23 -9.72 13.73 1.16
N GLY A 24 -10.76 12.90 1.15
CA GLY A 24 -11.83 12.91 0.14
C GLY A 24 -11.49 12.17 -1.15
N GLU A 25 -12.49 11.99 -2.01
CA GLU A 25 -12.32 11.30 -3.29
C GLU A 25 -11.94 12.27 -4.42
N PRO A 26 -10.78 12.09 -5.09
CA PRO A 26 -10.37 12.95 -6.17
C PRO A 26 -11.22 12.69 -7.43
N GLU A 27 -11.34 13.72 -8.27
CA GLU A 27 -11.81 13.57 -9.65
C GLU A 27 -10.63 13.17 -10.54
N ILE A 28 -10.75 12.04 -11.23
CA ILE A 28 -9.69 11.50 -12.08
C ILE A 28 -10.17 11.47 -13.53
N ASP A 29 -9.49 12.24 -14.40
CA ASP A 29 -9.58 12.09 -15.85
C ASP A 29 -8.63 10.96 -16.28
N ILE A 30 -9.20 9.79 -16.59
CA ILE A 30 -8.43 8.58 -16.92
C ILE A 30 -7.50 8.77 -18.13
N ASN A 31 -7.84 9.66 -19.07
CA ASN A 31 -7.02 9.90 -20.26
C ASN A 31 -5.72 10.64 -19.90
N LYS A 32 -5.76 11.45 -18.84
CA LYS A 32 -4.61 12.23 -18.35
C LYS A 32 -3.88 11.53 -17.21
N TRP A 33 -4.55 10.63 -16.49
CA TRP A 33 -3.98 9.92 -15.36
C TRP A 33 -2.75 9.09 -15.78
N ARG A 34 -1.71 9.12 -14.95
CA ARG A 34 -0.51 8.30 -15.10
C ARG A 34 -0.08 7.81 -13.73
N LEU A 35 0.40 6.57 -13.68
CA LEU A 35 1.17 6.03 -12.57
C LEU A 35 2.65 6.14 -12.90
N CYS A 36 3.40 6.94 -12.16
CA CYS A 36 4.84 7.08 -12.34
C CYS A 36 5.64 6.32 -11.27
N ILE A 37 6.83 5.88 -11.64
CA ILE A 37 7.88 5.38 -10.74
C ILE A 37 9.08 6.30 -10.88
N ASP A 38 9.53 6.86 -9.76
CA ASP A 38 10.54 7.93 -9.71
C ASP A 38 11.40 7.81 -8.43
N GLY A 39 12.27 8.79 -8.21
CA GLY A 39 13.15 8.85 -7.04
C GLY A 39 14.49 8.16 -7.33
N LEU A 40 14.86 7.20 -6.48
CA LEU A 40 16.10 6.41 -6.61
C LEU A 40 15.99 5.34 -7.71
N VAL A 41 15.83 5.79 -8.96
CA VAL A 41 15.73 4.96 -10.16
C VAL A 41 16.64 5.53 -11.26
N ARG A 42 17.19 4.67 -12.12
CA ARG A 42 17.98 5.16 -13.28
C ARG A 42 17.09 5.60 -14.44
N SER A 43 15.91 5.03 -14.57
CA SER A 43 14.96 5.37 -15.62
C SER A 43 13.59 5.59 -15.01
N LYS A 44 13.16 6.86 -14.92
CA LYS A 44 11.77 7.19 -14.61
C LYS A 44 10.84 6.53 -15.63
N LYS A 45 9.77 5.91 -15.14
CA LYS A 45 8.73 5.28 -15.96
C LYS A 45 7.38 5.85 -15.57
N CYS A 46 6.50 6.04 -16.54
CA CYS A 46 5.11 6.42 -16.30
C CYS A 46 4.20 5.61 -17.21
N TYR A 47 3.14 5.06 -16.64
CA TYR A 47 2.19 4.20 -17.35
C TYR A 47 0.80 4.82 -17.31
N SER A 48 0.13 4.81 -18.45
CA SER A 48 -1.31 5.04 -18.56
C SER A 48 -2.10 3.83 -18.07
N PHE A 49 -3.40 4.02 -17.85
CA PHE A 49 -4.28 2.92 -17.47
C PHE A 49 -4.31 1.81 -18.53
N ASP A 50 -4.42 2.18 -19.81
CA ASP A 50 -4.43 1.23 -20.93
C ASP A 50 -3.14 0.41 -21.02
N GLU A 51 -1.99 1.01 -20.68
CA GLU A 51 -0.72 0.27 -20.63
C GLU A 51 -0.72 -0.74 -19.49
N LEU A 52 -1.16 -0.34 -18.29
CA LEU A 52 -1.27 -1.25 -17.14
C LEU A 52 -2.23 -2.40 -17.42
N GLU A 53 -3.34 -2.16 -18.09
CA GLU A 53 -4.32 -3.20 -18.44
C GLU A 53 -3.77 -4.22 -19.46
N LYS A 54 -2.87 -3.79 -20.35
CA LYS A 54 -2.29 -4.67 -21.38
C LYS A 54 -1.10 -5.48 -20.86
N MET A 55 -0.59 -5.17 -19.68
CA MET A 55 0.52 -5.90 -19.06
C MET A 55 0.07 -7.29 -18.58
N PRO A 56 1.01 -8.24 -18.40
CA PRO A 56 0.72 -9.48 -17.71
C PRO A 56 0.21 -9.21 -16.28
N HIS A 57 -0.96 -9.77 -15.96
CA HIS A 57 -1.55 -9.65 -14.64
C HIS A 57 -1.20 -10.84 -13.74
N ILE A 58 -0.97 -10.54 -12.46
CA ILE A 58 -1.09 -11.53 -11.40
C ILE A 58 -2.52 -11.48 -10.86
N LYS A 59 -3.05 -12.65 -10.48
CA LYS A 59 -4.42 -12.80 -9.98
C LYS A 59 -4.47 -13.84 -8.89
N TYR A 60 -4.91 -13.43 -7.70
CA TYR A 60 -5.06 -14.32 -6.55
C TYR A 60 -6.18 -13.87 -5.63
N THR A 61 -6.55 -14.75 -4.71
CA THR A 61 -7.49 -14.46 -3.63
C THR A 61 -6.72 -14.20 -2.34
N ALA A 62 -7.00 -13.09 -1.66
CA ALA A 62 -6.44 -12.76 -0.35
C ALA A 62 -7.44 -11.94 0.47
N ASP A 63 -7.34 -12.03 1.79
CA ASP A 63 -8.22 -11.27 2.66
C ASP A 63 -7.75 -9.80 2.75
N PHE A 64 -8.69 -8.85 2.82
CA PHE A 64 -8.38 -7.45 3.11
C PHE A 64 -8.42 -7.24 4.61
N ASN A 65 -7.36 -6.67 5.20
CA ASN A 65 -7.26 -6.46 6.65
C ASN A 65 -7.17 -4.96 6.97
N CYS A 66 -8.14 -4.44 7.71
CA CYS A 66 -8.13 -3.05 8.15
C CYS A 66 -7.47 -2.89 9.52
N VAL A 67 -6.74 -1.81 9.69
CA VAL A 67 -6.13 -1.43 10.97
C VAL A 67 -7.17 -1.19 12.08
N THR A 68 -8.41 -0.85 11.72
CA THR A 68 -9.53 -0.68 12.66
C THR A 68 -10.25 -1.99 13.00
N LYS A 69 -9.55 -3.13 12.89
CA LYS A 69 -9.94 -4.47 13.39
C LYS A 69 -11.09 -5.16 12.64
N TRP A 70 -11.38 -4.75 11.40
CA TRP A 70 -12.25 -5.51 10.50
C TRP A 70 -11.51 -6.04 9.28
N SER A 71 -11.98 -7.16 8.75
CA SER A 71 -11.46 -7.80 7.55
C SER A 71 -12.56 -8.22 6.58
N ILE A 72 -12.24 -8.28 5.28
CA ILE A 72 -13.09 -8.89 4.24
C ILE A 72 -12.38 -10.14 3.76
N LYS A 73 -13.10 -11.25 3.76
CA LYS A 73 -12.56 -12.54 3.35
C LYS A 73 -12.65 -12.71 1.83
N ASP A 74 -11.73 -13.50 1.28
CA ASP A 74 -11.81 -14.03 -0.08
C ASP A 74 -11.91 -12.94 -1.17
N VAL A 75 -11.20 -11.82 -1.00
CA VAL A 75 -11.16 -10.75 -1.99
C VAL A 75 -10.25 -11.17 -3.15
N VAL A 76 -10.76 -11.08 -4.37
CA VAL A 76 -9.99 -11.36 -5.58
C VAL A 76 -9.28 -10.09 -6.03
N TRP A 77 -7.95 -10.13 -6.11
CA TRP A 77 -7.11 -9.03 -6.55
C TRP A 77 -6.48 -9.35 -7.89
N GLU A 78 -6.43 -8.37 -8.79
CA GLU A 78 -5.86 -8.55 -10.12
C GLU A 78 -5.24 -7.25 -10.66
N GLY A 79 -4.04 -7.39 -11.24
CA GLY A 79 -3.33 -6.33 -11.95
C GLY A 79 -1.84 -6.65 -12.14
N PRO A 80 -1.05 -5.73 -12.72
CA PRO A 80 0.37 -5.94 -12.97
C PRO A 80 1.18 -6.09 -11.68
N SER A 81 2.27 -6.87 -11.75
CA SER A 81 3.21 -7.05 -10.64
C SER A 81 3.86 -5.72 -10.27
N LEU A 82 3.79 -5.34 -8.99
CA LEU A 82 4.46 -4.14 -8.48
C LEU A 82 5.99 -4.29 -8.59
N SER A 83 6.50 -5.48 -8.26
CA SER A 83 7.92 -5.81 -8.38
C SER A 83 8.43 -5.60 -9.80
N HIS A 84 7.67 -6.08 -10.80
CA HIS A 84 8.04 -5.90 -12.21
C HIS A 84 8.12 -4.42 -12.61
N LEU A 85 7.13 -3.61 -12.23
CA LEU A 85 7.10 -2.17 -12.54
C LEU A 85 8.28 -1.44 -11.90
N ILE A 86 8.61 -1.76 -10.64
CA ILE A 86 9.77 -1.17 -9.96
C ILE A 86 11.07 -1.60 -10.67
N MET A 87 11.23 -2.89 -10.99
CA MET A 87 12.45 -3.38 -11.62
C MET A 87 12.67 -2.83 -13.04
N ASP A 88 11.60 -2.56 -13.81
CA ASP A 88 11.66 -1.92 -15.13
C ASP A 88 12.20 -0.47 -15.06
N SER A 89 12.12 0.18 -13.90
CA SER A 89 12.70 1.51 -13.66
C SER A 89 14.20 1.48 -13.32
N ILE A 90 14.78 0.29 -13.15
CA ILE A 90 16.18 0.05 -12.76
C ILE A 90 16.48 0.74 -11.42
N PRO A 91 15.99 0.19 -10.29
CA PRO A 91 16.10 0.81 -8.98
C PRO A 91 17.56 0.90 -8.52
N ASP A 92 17.90 1.98 -7.81
CA ASP A 92 19.21 2.11 -7.15
C ASP A 92 19.28 1.16 -5.93
N GLN A 93 20.45 0.58 -5.69
CA GLN A 93 20.67 -0.34 -4.56
C GLN A 93 20.52 0.34 -3.19
N LYS A 94 20.58 1.68 -3.13
CA LYS A 94 20.35 2.46 -1.92
C LYS A 94 18.87 2.59 -1.56
N ALA A 95 17.95 2.32 -2.49
CA ALA A 95 16.52 2.39 -2.20
C ALA A 95 16.14 1.31 -1.17
N LYS A 96 15.59 1.73 -0.03
CA LYS A 96 15.14 0.83 1.05
C LYS A 96 13.64 0.91 1.28
N TRP A 97 12.99 1.95 0.76
CA TRP A 97 11.56 2.18 0.88
C TRP A 97 10.97 2.64 -0.44
N VAL A 98 9.67 2.43 -0.60
CA VAL A 98 8.84 3.14 -1.56
C VAL A 98 7.88 4.05 -0.80
N MET A 99 7.69 5.27 -1.29
CA MET A 99 6.60 6.14 -0.89
C MET A 99 5.52 6.07 -1.96
N PHE A 100 4.34 5.62 -1.58
CA PHE A 100 3.17 5.71 -2.43
C PHE A 100 2.52 7.07 -2.25
N TRP A 101 2.16 7.71 -3.35
CA TRP A 101 1.48 8.99 -3.40
C TRP A 101 0.17 8.87 -4.18
N SER A 102 -0.88 9.42 -3.60
CA SER A 102 -2.24 9.40 -4.12
C SER A 102 -2.65 10.76 -4.69
N ALA A 103 -3.61 10.76 -5.61
CA ALA A 103 -4.13 11.98 -6.24
C ALA A 103 -4.82 12.95 -5.25
N ASP A 104 -5.32 12.46 -4.12
CA ASP A 104 -5.92 13.25 -3.03
C ASP A 104 -4.87 13.85 -2.07
N GLY A 105 -3.57 13.58 -2.30
CA GLY A 105 -2.48 13.99 -1.41
C GLY A 105 -2.15 12.97 -0.32
N TYR A 106 -2.84 11.84 -0.25
CA TYR A 106 -2.50 10.76 0.68
C TYR A 106 -1.12 10.18 0.33
N SER A 107 -0.37 9.80 1.35
CA SER A 107 0.92 9.12 1.17
C SER A 107 1.14 8.06 2.22
N THR A 108 1.92 7.03 1.89
CA THR A 108 2.31 5.98 2.83
C THR A 108 3.64 5.33 2.41
N PRO A 109 4.59 5.17 3.34
CA PRO A 109 5.82 4.44 3.09
C PRO A 109 5.57 2.93 3.19
N VAL A 110 6.30 2.15 2.41
CA VAL A 110 6.38 0.69 2.47
C VAL A 110 7.84 0.27 2.29
N PRO A 111 8.39 -0.65 3.11
CA PRO A 111 9.73 -1.16 2.89
C PRO A 111 9.83 -1.83 1.52
N ILE A 112 10.95 -1.62 0.81
CA ILE A 112 11.08 -2.03 -0.59
C ILE A 112 10.96 -3.54 -0.77
N GLU A 113 11.33 -4.35 0.23
CA GLU A 113 11.19 -5.80 0.20
C GLU A 113 9.73 -6.26 0.09
N TYR A 114 8.79 -5.54 0.71
CA TYR A 114 7.37 -5.83 0.55
C TYR A 114 6.86 -5.38 -0.82
N ALA A 115 7.35 -4.25 -1.33
CA ALA A 115 6.99 -3.79 -2.67
C ALA A 115 7.51 -4.72 -3.78
N LEU A 116 8.70 -5.32 -3.58
CA LEU A 116 9.33 -6.25 -4.52
C LEU A 116 8.88 -7.71 -4.36
N SER A 117 8.04 -8.02 -3.37
CA SER A 117 7.46 -9.36 -3.18
C SER A 117 6.67 -9.81 -4.41
N GLU A 118 6.74 -11.10 -4.74
CA GLU A 118 5.94 -11.73 -5.80
C GLU A 118 4.43 -11.64 -5.53
N ARG A 119 4.05 -11.40 -4.26
CA ARG A 119 2.67 -11.24 -3.81
C ARG A 119 2.15 -9.81 -3.95
N SER A 120 2.97 -8.88 -4.43
CA SER A 120 2.62 -7.46 -4.49
C SER A 120 2.24 -7.04 -5.91
N LEU A 121 1.10 -6.37 -6.03
CA LEU A 121 0.55 -5.91 -7.31
C LEU A 121 0.07 -4.46 -7.25
N ILE A 122 -0.06 -3.86 -8.43
CA ILE A 122 -0.92 -2.70 -8.63
C ILE A 122 -2.28 -3.22 -9.06
N ALA A 123 -3.25 -3.20 -8.14
CA ALA A 123 -4.61 -3.64 -8.41
C ALA A 123 -5.30 -2.63 -9.31
N ILE A 124 -5.85 -3.11 -10.41
CA ILE A 124 -6.79 -2.36 -11.26
C ILE A 124 -8.17 -3.03 -11.27
N ARG A 125 -8.24 -4.29 -10.84
CA ARG A 125 -9.48 -5.06 -10.68
C ARG A 125 -9.58 -5.64 -9.28
N MET A 126 -10.81 -5.67 -8.76
CA MET A 126 -11.18 -6.29 -7.50
C MET A 126 -12.50 -7.04 -7.69
N ASN A 127 -12.56 -8.31 -7.28
CA ASN A 127 -13.73 -9.17 -7.42
C ASN A 127 -14.24 -9.27 -8.88
N GLY A 128 -13.31 -9.37 -9.82
CA GLY A 128 -13.60 -9.59 -11.25
C GLY A 128 -14.01 -8.34 -12.04
N SER A 129 -14.25 -7.21 -11.37
CA SER A 129 -14.55 -5.92 -12.00
C SER A 129 -13.41 -4.95 -11.83
N TYR A 130 -13.36 -3.87 -12.63
CA TYR A 130 -12.46 -2.76 -12.31
C TYR A 130 -12.74 -2.23 -10.92
N LEU A 131 -11.72 -1.64 -10.29
CA LEU A 131 -11.92 -0.93 -9.04
C LEU A 131 -13.06 0.08 -9.19
N LYS A 132 -13.89 0.20 -8.15
CA LYS A 132 -14.79 1.34 -8.03
C LYS A 132 -14.01 2.57 -7.55
N LYS A 133 -14.58 3.75 -7.74
CA LYS A 133 -13.98 5.01 -7.29
C LYS A 133 -13.64 4.96 -5.80
N GLU A 134 -14.57 4.51 -4.95
CA GLU A 134 -14.38 4.43 -3.50
C GLU A 134 -13.26 3.45 -3.07
N ASN A 135 -12.95 2.49 -3.96
CA ASN A 135 -11.93 1.47 -3.76
C ASN A 135 -10.57 1.85 -4.37
N GLY A 136 -10.45 3.02 -5.02
CA GLY A 136 -9.20 3.55 -5.53
C GLY A 136 -9.01 3.46 -7.05
N TYR A 137 -10.08 3.34 -7.83
CA TYR A 137 -9.98 3.45 -9.30
C TYR A 137 -9.20 4.72 -9.70
N PRO A 138 -8.18 4.63 -10.58
CA PRO A 138 -7.92 3.52 -11.48
C PRO A 138 -7.00 2.43 -10.92
N ALA A 139 -6.18 2.73 -9.92
CA ALA A 139 -5.16 1.82 -9.43
C ALA A 139 -4.82 2.04 -7.94
N ARG A 140 -4.48 0.95 -7.25
CA ARG A 140 -3.89 0.98 -5.89
C ARG A 140 -2.84 -0.13 -5.73
N PRO A 141 -1.79 0.04 -4.93
CA PRO A 141 -0.93 -1.07 -4.58
C PRO A 141 -1.70 -2.00 -3.63
N PHE A 142 -1.56 -3.32 -3.77
CA PHE A 142 -2.07 -4.27 -2.80
C PHE A 142 -0.97 -5.24 -2.40
N ILE A 143 -0.75 -5.34 -1.09
CA ILE A 143 0.29 -6.15 -0.46
C ILE A 143 -0.40 -6.91 0.68
N PRO A 144 -0.62 -8.23 0.55
CA PRO A 144 -1.50 -8.98 1.45
C PRO A 144 -0.97 -9.04 2.89
N ASP A 145 0.35 -8.94 3.07
CA ASP A 145 1.02 -9.01 4.38
C ASP A 145 0.86 -7.72 5.21
N LEU A 146 0.39 -6.63 4.60
CA LEU A 146 0.28 -5.30 5.22
C LEU A 146 -1.18 -4.86 5.39
N TYR A 147 -1.42 -4.04 6.41
CA TYR A 147 -2.74 -3.47 6.65
C TYR A 147 -3.17 -2.47 5.56
N GLY A 148 -4.49 -2.33 5.41
CA GLY A 148 -5.12 -1.60 4.30
C GLY A 148 -4.74 -0.11 4.16
N TRP A 149 -4.20 0.55 5.19
CA TRP A 149 -3.73 1.94 5.03
C TRP A 149 -2.45 2.02 4.18
N LYS A 150 -1.64 0.97 4.15
CA LYS A 150 -0.46 0.87 3.27
C LYS A 150 -0.83 0.74 1.79
N SER A 151 -2.09 0.43 1.51
CA SER A 151 -2.63 0.23 0.17
C SER A 151 -3.27 1.54 -0.32
N ALA A 152 -2.44 2.50 -0.71
CA ALA A 152 -2.85 3.85 -1.13
C ALA A 152 -3.83 3.84 -2.33
N LYS A 153 -5.02 4.44 -2.16
CA LYS A 153 -6.02 4.56 -3.24
C LYS A 153 -5.61 5.65 -4.25
N TRP A 154 -6.10 5.59 -5.48
CA TRP A 154 -5.90 6.66 -6.47
C TRP A 154 -4.42 6.95 -6.73
N LEU A 155 -3.61 5.90 -6.80
CA LEU A 155 -2.16 5.98 -6.85
C LEU A 155 -1.69 6.77 -8.08
N ILE A 156 -0.72 7.66 -7.91
CA ILE A 156 -0.12 8.46 -8.99
C ILE A 156 1.40 8.35 -9.06
N LEU A 157 2.06 8.06 -7.94
CA LEU A 157 3.52 7.97 -7.88
C LEU A 157 3.98 6.91 -6.88
N ILE A 158 5.00 6.15 -7.30
CA ILE A 158 5.81 5.25 -6.49
C ILE A 158 7.22 5.86 -6.46
N GLU A 159 7.56 6.52 -5.37
CA GLU A 159 8.86 7.19 -5.20
C GLU A 159 9.80 6.25 -4.41
N LEU A 160 10.90 5.82 -5.02
CA LEU A 160 11.92 5.05 -4.31
C LEU A 160 12.80 5.98 -3.48
N ILE A 161 12.92 5.70 -2.18
CA ILE A 161 13.67 6.53 -1.23
C ILE A 161 14.63 5.67 -0.39
N GLU A 162 15.75 6.27 0.03
CA GLU A 162 16.76 5.59 0.85
C GLU A 162 16.35 5.55 2.32
N ASP A 163 15.94 6.70 2.86
CA ASP A 163 15.58 6.84 4.26
C ASP A 163 14.07 6.87 4.45
N TYR A 164 13.64 6.27 5.56
CA TYR A 164 12.24 6.29 5.98
C TYR A 164 11.74 7.73 6.16
N ARG A 165 10.54 7.99 5.65
CA ARG A 165 9.79 9.24 5.85
C ARG A 165 8.35 8.89 6.16
N ASP A 166 7.76 9.57 7.15
CA ASP A 166 6.35 9.40 7.46
C ASP A 166 5.48 9.79 6.25
N GLY A 167 4.48 8.94 5.97
CA GLY A 167 3.33 9.31 5.16
C GLY A 167 2.22 9.88 6.03
N TYR A 168 1.01 9.93 5.50
CA TYR A 168 -0.12 10.58 6.17
C TYR A 168 -0.42 9.97 7.54
N TRP A 169 -0.73 8.67 7.62
CA TRP A 169 -1.10 8.05 8.89
C TRP A 169 0.11 7.84 9.82
N GLU A 170 1.30 7.67 9.27
CA GLU A 170 2.52 7.52 10.06
C GLU A 170 2.84 8.77 10.88
N GLN A 171 2.52 9.97 10.35
CA GLN A 171 2.61 11.23 11.11
C GLN A 171 1.67 11.25 12.32
N TYR A 172 0.55 10.51 12.27
CA TYR A 172 -0.41 10.36 13.36
C TYR A 172 -0.14 9.13 14.24
N GLY A 173 1.06 8.55 14.16
CA GLY A 173 1.48 7.46 15.03
C GLY A 173 1.11 6.06 14.55
N TYR A 174 0.73 5.88 13.28
CA TYR A 174 0.59 4.55 12.69
C TYR A 174 1.96 3.94 12.39
N HIS A 175 2.05 2.61 12.51
CA HIS A 175 3.32 1.89 12.43
C HIS A 175 4.02 2.04 11.07
N GLU A 176 5.35 2.04 11.08
CA GLU A 176 6.21 2.23 9.92
C GLU A 176 5.98 1.18 8.84
N VAL A 177 5.92 -0.11 9.23
CA VAL A 177 5.72 -1.26 8.32
C VAL A 177 4.25 -1.67 8.20
N GLY A 178 3.57 -1.95 9.30
CA GLY A 178 2.14 -2.24 9.27
C GLY A 178 1.79 -3.69 9.01
N ARG A 179 2.61 -4.65 9.48
CA ARG A 179 2.36 -6.09 9.30
C ARG A 179 1.07 -6.54 9.99
N VAL A 180 0.27 -7.29 9.24
CA VAL A 180 -1.00 -7.84 9.72
C VAL A 180 -0.76 -8.87 10.82
N GLU A 181 0.10 -9.85 10.56
CA GLU A 181 0.43 -10.98 11.45
C GLU A 181 0.98 -10.54 12.81
N ALA A 182 1.71 -9.42 12.84
CA ALA A 182 2.40 -8.92 14.04
C ALA A 182 1.60 -7.86 14.80
N GLU A 183 0.35 -7.59 14.39
CA GLU A 183 -0.49 -6.52 14.94
C GLU A 183 0.20 -5.14 15.01
N GLU A 184 1.06 -4.85 14.04
CA GLU A 184 1.81 -3.58 13.96
C GLU A 184 0.89 -2.45 13.53
N ARG A 185 0.00 -1.99 14.41
CA ARG A 185 -1.01 -0.96 14.08
C ARG A 185 -0.47 0.45 14.32
N PHE A 186 0.26 0.65 15.41
CA PHE A 186 0.73 1.95 15.85
C PHE A 186 2.22 1.91 16.19
N LYS A 187 2.90 3.04 15.99
CA LYS A 187 4.24 3.27 16.51
C LYS A 187 4.21 3.04 18.02
N GLY A 188 5.32 2.57 18.56
CA GLY A 188 5.41 2.24 19.98
C GLY A 188 5.07 3.42 20.90
N PHE A 189 3.82 3.51 21.36
CA PHE A 189 3.49 4.16 22.63
C PHE A 189 3.94 3.22 23.75
N SER A 190 5.26 3.16 23.98
CA SER A 190 5.79 2.42 25.11
C SER A 190 5.67 3.29 26.36
N TRP A 191 4.73 2.99 27.26
CA TRP A 191 4.74 3.54 28.62
C TRP A 191 6.08 3.31 29.34
N LYS A 192 6.89 2.32 28.89
CA LYS A 192 8.23 2.04 29.41
C LYS A 192 9.29 3.08 28.98
N SER A 193 9.11 3.80 27.87
CA SER A 193 10.06 4.86 27.46
C SER A 193 9.95 6.11 28.33
N MET A 194 8.75 6.44 28.85
CA MET A 194 8.54 7.55 29.79
C MET A 194 9.25 7.33 31.14
N ARG A 195 9.19 6.12 31.72
CA ARG A 195 9.82 5.82 33.03
C ARG A 195 11.36 5.84 32.99
N ARG A 196 11.98 5.75 31.80
CA ARG A 196 13.44 5.86 31.65
C ARG A 196 13.93 7.31 31.68
N ASN A 197 13.09 8.27 31.32
CA ASN A 197 13.42 9.69 31.40
C ASN A 197 13.12 10.31 32.77
N SER A 198 12.19 9.76 33.55
CA SER A 198 11.90 10.24 34.91
C SER A 198 12.88 9.75 35.99
N ARG A 199 13.92 8.98 35.63
CA ARG A 199 14.97 8.47 36.55
C ARG A 199 16.36 9.02 36.22
N ARG A 200 16.46 10.02 35.34
CA ARG A 200 17.71 10.71 34.99
C ARG A 200 17.76 12.15 35.50
N SER A 201 16.84 12.50 36.40
CA SER A 201 16.70 13.81 37.02
C SER A 201 16.57 13.66 38.54
N GLU A 202 17.51 12.93 39.13
CA GLU A 202 17.89 12.96 40.55
C GLU A 202 19.41 12.94 40.65
#